data_AF-A0A7C9F669-F1
#
_entry.id   AF-A0A7C9F669-F1
#
_cell.length_a   1.000
_cell.length_b   1.000
_cell.length_c   1.000
_cell.angle_alpha   90.00
_cell.angle_beta   90.00
_cell.angle_gamma   90.00
#
_symmetry.space_group_name_H-M   'P 1'
#
loop_
_entity.id
_entity.type
_entity.pdbx_description
1 polymer ?
#
loop_
_entity_poly.entity_id
_entity_poly.type
_entity_poly.pdbx_seq_one_letter_code
_entity_poly.pdbx_strand_id
1 'polypeptide(L)'
;MERKEALLKIAGSLILTTGEKPGFPPADVSFLDDYVHRWQNALPYSLKVLDKMPEALFDYRPTPKQMSFGKQYTHAAYWNTFFIGMIVGQGPLNEPAETTKAAIRDYYTACHNHCTALIRELTNQQLEGTGYGDNAYWQKHSGWDLLLRAFMHVAHHRAETLVYLRLNDIEPPFFEF
;
A
#
# COMPACT_ATOMS: atom_id res chain seq x y z
N MET A 1 -4.81 -22.20 9.43
CA MET A 1 -3.53 -22.88 9.70
C MET A 1 -2.96 -22.23 10.94
N GLU A 2 -3.02 -22.94 12.06
CA GLU A 2 -2.57 -22.44 13.35
C GLU A 2 -1.04 -22.22 13.32
N ARG A 3 -0.51 -21.18 14.00
CA ARG A 3 0.95 -20.87 14.02
C ARG A 3 1.82 -22.09 14.37
N LYS A 4 1.28 -23.05 15.13
CA LYS A 4 1.95 -24.32 15.47
C LYS A 4 2.09 -25.28 14.28
N GLU A 5 1.11 -25.34 13.38
CA GLU A 5 1.13 -26.23 12.21
C GLU A 5 2.16 -25.77 11.17
N ALA A 6 2.38 -24.46 11.05
CA ALA A 6 3.42 -23.89 10.19
C ALA A 6 4.83 -24.22 10.71
N LEU A 7 5.03 -24.23 12.04
CA LEU A 7 6.32 -24.53 12.67
C LEU A 7 6.69 -26.03 12.60
N LEU A 8 5.70 -26.92 12.70
CA LEU A 8 5.92 -28.37 12.64
C LEU A 8 6.31 -28.87 11.24
N LYS A 9 5.91 -28.17 10.17
CA LYS A 9 6.35 -28.51 8.80
C LYS A 9 7.82 -28.15 8.50
N ILE A 10 8.44 -27.29 9.31
CA ILE A 10 9.85 -26.88 9.13
C ILE A 10 10.80 -27.88 9.84
N ALA A 11 10.32 -28.60 10.86
CA ALA A 11 11.16 -29.48 11.68
C ALA A 11 11.45 -30.87 11.08
N GLY A 12 10.86 -31.20 9.93
CA GLY A 12 10.80 -32.57 9.40
C GLY A 12 11.44 -32.77 8.03
N SER A 13 12.59 -32.15 7.73
CA SER A 13 13.57 -32.66 6.75
C SER A 13 14.78 -31.72 6.71
N LEU A 14 15.74 -31.89 7.63
CA LEU A 14 17.04 -31.24 7.49
C LEU A 14 17.94 -32.11 6.60
N ILE A 15 17.61 -32.15 5.31
CA ILE A 15 18.62 -32.45 4.30
C ILE A 15 19.45 -31.17 4.18
N LEU A 16 20.71 -31.21 4.62
CA LEU A 16 21.70 -30.19 4.31
C LEU A 16 21.97 -30.21 2.80
N THR A 17 21.04 -29.66 2.01
CA THR A 17 21.41 -29.09 0.73
C THR A 17 22.18 -27.81 1.04
N THR A 18 23.26 -27.56 0.32
CA THR A 18 23.98 -26.28 0.32
C THR A 18 23.13 -25.21 -0.38
N GLY A 19 21.88 -25.05 0.07
CA GLY A 19 20.96 -24.05 -0.40
C GLY A 19 21.50 -22.68 -0.02
N GLU A 20 21.55 -21.79 -1.01
CA GLU A 20 21.88 -20.39 -0.84
C GLU A 20 21.17 -19.86 0.41
N LYS A 21 21.94 -19.23 1.31
CA LYS A 21 21.36 -18.38 2.35
C LYS A 21 20.31 -17.49 1.67
N PRO A 22 19.15 -17.19 2.29
CA PRO A 22 18.27 -16.15 1.77
C PRO A 22 19.10 -14.88 1.70
N GLY A 23 19.65 -14.64 0.51
CA GLY A 23 20.58 -13.59 0.26
C GLY A 23 19.80 -12.29 0.36
N PHE A 24 20.44 -11.26 0.86
CA PHE A 24 20.08 -9.92 0.41
C PHE A 24 19.90 -9.97 -1.12
N PRO A 25 18.90 -9.26 -1.68
CA PRO A 25 18.76 -9.19 -3.13
C PRO A 25 20.14 -8.89 -3.73
N PRO A 26 20.47 -9.54 -4.86
CA PRO A 26 21.80 -9.38 -5.45
C PRO A 26 22.10 -7.89 -5.65
N ALA A 27 23.39 -7.53 -5.53
CA ALA A 27 23.85 -6.15 -5.41
C ALA A 27 23.54 -5.25 -6.63
N ASP A 28 22.85 -5.78 -7.63
CA ASP A 28 22.45 -5.18 -8.90
C ASP A 28 20.97 -4.77 -8.97
N VAL A 29 20.14 -5.07 -7.97
CA VAL A 29 18.74 -4.60 -7.95
C VAL A 29 18.68 -3.15 -7.49
N SER A 30 18.24 -2.25 -8.37
CA SER A 30 18.03 -0.85 -7.99
C SER A 30 16.91 -0.75 -6.95
N PHE A 31 16.98 0.25 -6.07
CA PHE A 31 15.89 0.46 -5.11
C PHE A 31 14.54 0.64 -5.80
N LEU A 32 14.50 1.32 -6.95
CA LEU A 32 13.24 1.52 -7.66
C LEU A 32 12.64 0.20 -8.12
N ASP A 33 13.47 -0.76 -8.55
CA ASP A 33 12.98 -2.09 -8.93
C ASP A 33 12.39 -2.84 -7.72
N ASP A 34 13.08 -2.85 -6.58
CA ASP A 34 12.57 -3.46 -5.34
C ASP A 34 11.32 -2.74 -4.82
N TYR A 35 11.32 -1.41 -4.85
CA TYR A 35 10.19 -0.60 -4.43
C TYR A 35 8.97 -0.82 -5.34
N VAL A 36 9.14 -0.80 -6.67
CA VAL A 36 8.06 -1.07 -7.64
C VAL A 36 7.50 -2.48 -7.41
N HIS A 37 8.36 -3.49 -7.23
CA HIS A 37 7.91 -4.84 -6.94
C HIS A 37 7.01 -4.89 -5.69
N ARG A 38 7.46 -4.31 -4.57
CA ARG A 38 6.67 -4.25 -3.32
C ARG A 38 5.40 -3.43 -3.45
N TRP A 39 5.48 -2.30 -4.16
CA TRP A 39 4.35 -1.44 -4.45
C TRP A 39 3.28 -2.23 -5.20
N GLN A 40 3.64 -2.91 -6.29
CA GLN A 40 2.71 -3.70 -7.10
C GLN A 40 2.02 -4.80 -6.30
N ASN A 41 2.72 -5.46 -5.36
CA ASN A 41 2.08 -6.47 -4.52
C ASN A 41 1.14 -5.89 -3.46
N ALA A 42 1.29 -4.61 -3.11
CA ALA A 42 0.43 -3.95 -2.14
C ALA A 42 -1.03 -3.82 -2.64
N LEU A 43 -1.26 -3.69 -3.95
CA LEU A 43 -2.60 -3.55 -4.53
C LEU A 43 -3.44 -4.83 -4.37
N PRO A 44 -3.02 -6.02 -4.86
CA PRO A 44 -3.80 -7.25 -4.71
C PRO A 44 -4.22 -7.54 -3.28
N TYR A 45 -3.32 -7.37 -2.31
CA TYR A 45 -3.67 -7.59 -0.90
C TYR A 45 -4.68 -6.54 -0.39
N SER A 46 -4.50 -5.26 -0.75
CA SER A 46 -5.46 -4.22 -0.38
C SER A 46 -6.86 -4.47 -0.95
N LEU A 47 -6.93 -4.93 -2.21
CA LEU A 47 -8.19 -5.29 -2.86
C LEU A 47 -8.84 -6.53 -2.23
N LYS A 48 -8.06 -7.55 -1.85
CA LYS A 48 -8.58 -8.69 -1.08
C LYS A 48 -9.24 -8.25 0.24
N VAL A 49 -8.66 -7.26 0.93
CA VAL A 49 -9.25 -6.69 2.16
C VAL A 49 -10.52 -5.89 1.84
N LEU A 50 -10.47 -5.04 0.81
CA LEU A 50 -11.62 -4.24 0.36
C LEU A 50 -12.80 -5.13 0.00
N ASP A 51 -12.53 -6.18 -0.76
CA ASP A 51 -13.54 -7.08 -1.31
C ASP A 51 -14.24 -7.93 -0.24
N LYS A 52 -13.62 -8.10 0.95
CA LYS A 52 -14.23 -8.80 2.10
C LYS A 52 -15.36 -8.04 2.77
N MET A 53 -15.39 -6.70 2.68
CA MET A 53 -16.47 -5.92 3.27
C MET A 53 -17.71 -5.97 2.35
N PRO A 54 -18.92 -6.28 2.87
CA PRO A 54 -20.16 -6.14 2.12
C PRO A 54 -20.44 -4.68 1.75
N GLU A 55 -21.07 -4.43 0.60
CA GLU A 55 -21.47 -3.09 0.14
C GLU A 55 -22.18 -2.28 1.23
N ALA A 56 -23.15 -2.92 1.91
CA ALA A 56 -23.97 -2.28 2.96
C ALA A 56 -23.16 -1.75 4.16
N LEU A 57 -21.89 -2.17 4.30
CA LEU A 57 -21.00 -1.77 5.38
C LEU A 57 -19.87 -0.84 4.89
N PHE A 58 -19.88 -0.36 3.65
CA PHE A 58 -18.85 0.58 3.16
C PHE A 58 -18.84 1.91 3.92
N ASP A 59 -19.99 2.33 4.44
CA ASP A 59 -20.12 3.54 5.26
C ASP A 59 -19.88 3.30 6.76
N TYR A 60 -19.64 2.05 7.18
CA TYR A 60 -19.39 1.70 8.58
C TYR A 60 -18.19 2.48 9.16
N ARG A 61 -18.36 2.94 10.41
CA ARG A 61 -17.34 3.59 11.22
C ARG A 61 -17.27 2.92 12.60
N PRO A 62 -16.08 2.53 13.09
CA PRO A 62 -15.93 2.05 14.46
C PRO A 62 -16.30 3.11 15.49
N THR A 63 -16.00 4.38 15.20
CA THR A 63 -16.40 5.54 16.01
C THR A 63 -16.81 6.71 15.12
N PRO A 64 -17.63 7.66 15.60
CA PRO A 64 -18.03 8.83 14.82
C PRO A 64 -16.87 9.71 14.32
N LYS A 65 -15.70 9.62 14.97
CA LYS A 65 -14.51 10.42 14.62
C LYS A 65 -13.65 9.78 13.53
N GLN A 66 -13.87 8.51 13.21
CA GLN A 66 -13.11 7.79 12.19
C GLN A 66 -13.77 7.90 10.80
N MET A 67 -12.97 7.74 9.76
CA MET A 67 -13.45 7.61 8.38
C MET A 67 -14.23 6.30 8.20
N SER A 68 -15.14 6.26 7.20
CA SER A 68 -15.78 5.02 6.77
C SER A 68 -14.77 4.00 6.30
N PHE A 69 -15.15 2.72 6.31
CA PHE A 69 -14.40 1.67 5.63
C PHE A 69 -14.02 2.08 4.19
N GLY A 70 -14.98 2.48 3.37
CA GLY A 70 -14.74 2.91 2.00
C GLY A 70 -13.86 4.16 1.90
N LYS A 71 -14.06 5.15 2.78
CA LYS A 71 -13.30 6.39 2.79
C LYS A 71 -11.82 6.17 3.14
N GLN A 72 -11.48 5.14 3.92
CA GLN A 72 -10.07 4.78 4.16
C GLN A 72 -9.33 4.49 2.86
N TYR A 73 -9.99 3.83 1.89
CA TYR A 73 -9.37 3.52 0.60
C TYR A 73 -9.24 4.75 -0.29
N THR A 74 -10.29 5.56 -0.44
CA THR A 74 -10.20 6.75 -1.29
C THR A 74 -9.22 7.79 -0.71
N HIS A 75 -9.17 7.95 0.62
CA HIS A 75 -8.18 8.77 1.30
C HIS A 75 -6.75 8.27 1.04
N ALA A 76 -6.50 6.97 1.23
CA ALA A 76 -5.19 6.38 0.97
C ALA A 76 -4.74 6.59 -0.49
N ALA A 77 -5.64 6.32 -1.45
CA ALA A 77 -5.38 6.51 -2.87
C ALA A 77 -5.07 7.97 -3.22
N TYR A 78 -5.89 8.92 -2.78
CA TYR A 78 -5.68 10.35 -3.02
C TYR A 78 -4.29 10.79 -2.55
N TRP A 79 -3.96 10.53 -1.29
CA TRP A 79 -2.69 10.98 -0.72
C TRP A 79 -1.48 10.28 -1.33
N ASN A 80 -1.61 9.04 -1.79
CA ASN A 80 -0.52 8.38 -2.50
C ASN A 80 -0.26 9.04 -3.86
N THR A 81 -1.30 9.45 -4.59
CA THR A 81 -1.12 10.25 -5.81
C THR A 81 -0.54 11.61 -5.51
N PHE A 82 -0.87 12.21 -4.35
CA PHE A 82 -0.25 13.46 -3.89
C PHE A 82 1.25 13.29 -3.62
N PHE A 83 1.65 12.31 -2.80
CA PHE A 83 3.05 12.10 -2.42
C PHE A 83 3.94 11.83 -3.63
N ILE A 84 3.50 10.95 -4.51
CA ILE A 84 4.27 10.57 -5.70
C ILE A 84 4.20 11.67 -6.77
N GLY A 85 3.03 12.29 -6.94
CA GLY A 85 2.82 13.41 -7.86
C GLY A 85 3.73 14.60 -7.55
N MET A 86 3.97 14.92 -6.27
CA MET A 86 4.88 15.99 -5.87
C MET A 86 6.30 15.81 -6.44
N ILE A 87 6.81 14.58 -6.56
CA ILE A 87 8.17 14.30 -7.08
C ILE A 87 8.28 14.70 -8.56
N VAL A 88 7.16 14.65 -9.29
CA VAL A 88 7.07 14.90 -10.74
C VAL A 88 6.26 16.16 -11.08
N GLY A 89 5.90 16.97 -10.09
CA GLY A 89 5.13 18.20 -10.28
C GLY A 89 3.68 17.99 -10.73
N GLN A 90 3.05 16.87 -10.38
CA GLN A 90 1.66 16.54 -10.68
C GLN A 90 0.77 16.63 -9.42
N GLY A 91 -0.44 17.16 -9.59
CA GLY A 91 -1.45 17.17 -8.53
C GLY A 91 -2.08 15.78 -8.31
N PRO A 92 -2.75 15.56 -7.18
CA PRO A 92 -3.42 14.30 -6.89
C PRO A 92 -4.63 14.06 -7.80
N LEU A 93 -5.00 12.80 -7.99
CA LEU A 93 -6.23 12.42 -8.67
C LEU A 93 -7.42 12.69 -7.75
N ASN A 94 -8.44 13.38 -8.26
CA ASN A 94 -9.63 13.72 -7.49
C ASN A 94 -10.39 12.47 -7.04
N GLU A 95 -10.82 12.46 -5.78
CA GLU A 95 -11.68 11.40 -5.26
C GLU A 95 -13.03 11.36 -6.01
N PRO A 96 -13.62 10.17 -6.21
CA PRO A 96 -14.95 10.04 -6.82
C PRO A 96 -16.03 10.63 -5.90
N ALA A 97 -17.13 11.10 -6.49
CA ALA A 97 -18.30 11.53 -5.73
C ALA A 97 -19.10 10.30 -5.23
N GLU A 98 -19.10 9.23 -6.01
CA GLU A 98 -19.73 7.96 -5.70
C GLU A 98 -18.98 7.22 -4.60
N THR A 99 -19.73 6.75 -3.60
CA THR A 99 -19.20 5.99 -2.45
C THR A 99 -19.47 4.50 -2.55
N THR A 100 -19.89 4.00 -3.72
CA THR A 100 -20.14 2.57 -3.93
C THR A 100 -18.83 1.78 -3.90
N LYS A 101 -18.91 0.50 -3.52
CA LYS A 101 -17.73 -0.40 -3.52
C LYS A 101 -17.04 -0.41 -4.87
N ALA A 102 -17.81 -0.49 -5.95
CA ALA A 102 -17.28 -0.54 -7.32
C ALA A 102 -16.49 0.74 -7.64
N ALA A 103 -17.09 1.92 -7.43
CA ALA A 103 -16.42 3.19 -7.71
C ALA A 103 -15.14 3.38 -6.87
N ILE A 104 -15.19 3.02 -5.59
CA ILE A 104 -14.03 3.12 -4.68
C ILE A 104 -12.93 2.14 -5.11
N ARG A 105 -13.29 0.90 -5.47
CA ARG A 105 -12.35 -0.12 -5.93
C ARG A 105 -11.66 0.31 -7.22
N ASP A 106 -12.42 0.87 -8.16
CA ASP A 106 -11.91 1.35 -9.44
C ASP A 106 -10.99 2.56 -9.24
N TYR A 107 -11.39 3.53 -8.41
CA TYR A 107 -10.55 4.68 -8.05
C TYR A 107 -9.24 4.26 -7.38
N TYR A 108 -9.30 3.34 -6.40
CA TYR A 108 -8.13 2.83 -5.71
C TYR A 108 -7.14 2.15 -6.68
N THR A 109 -7.67 1.34 -7.60
CA THR A 109 -6.90 0.66 -8.64
C THR A 109 -6.29 1.66 -9.62
N ALA A 110 -7.06 2.64 -10.08
CA ALA A 110 -6.59 3.67 -11.01
C ALA A 110 -5.47 4.52 -10.41
N CYS A 111 -5.62 4.96 -9.16
CA CYS A 111 -4.58 5.68 -8.43
C CYS A 111 -3.31 4.85 -8.26
N HIS A 112 -3.44 3.57 -7.90
CA HIS A 112 -2.30 2.69 -7.77
C HIS A 112 -1.53 2.52 -9.09
N ASN A 113 -2.26 2.32 -10.20
CA ASN A 113 -1.67 2.18 -11.53
C ASN A 113 -0.99 3.48 -11.99
N HIS A 114 -1.62 4.63 -11.74
CA HIS A 114 -1.04 5.94 -12.01
C HIS A 114 0.27 6.14 -11.23
N CYS A 115 0.25 5.90 -9.92
CA CYS A 115 1.44 5.94 -9.08
C CYS A 115 2.54 4.99 -9.60
N THR A 116 2.18 3.76 -9.96
CA THR A 116 3.14 2.77 -10.50
C THR A 116 3.82 3.26 -11.77
N ALA A 117 3.06 3.88 -12.68
CA ALA A 117 3.61 4.46 -13.89
C ALA A 117 4.59 5.60 -13.58
N LEU A 118 4.26 6.49 -12.65
CA LEU A 118 5.17 7.57 -12.25
C LEU A 118 6.45 7.04 -11.59
N ILE A 119 6.34 6.07 -10.68
CA ILE A 119 7.48 5.51 -9.95
C ILE A 119 8.51 4.89 -10.91
N ARG A 120 8.05 4.21 -11.97
CA ARG A 120 8.93 3.54 -12.94
C ARG A 120 9.80 4.51 -13.76
N GLU A 121 9.37 5.76 -13.87
CA GLU A 121 10.08 6.80 -14.62
C GLU A 121 10.95 7.69 -13.71
N LEU A 122 10.98 7.42 -12.39
CA LEU A 122 11.80 8.20 -11.47
C LEU A 122 13.30 7.93 -11.69
N THR A 123 14.08 8.97 -11.47
CA THR A 123 15.55 8.93 -11.53
C THR A 123 16.16 9.00 -10.14
N ASN A 124 17.41 8.54 -9.98
CA ASN A 124 18.14 8.69 -8.71
C ASN A 124 18.24 10.15 -8.26
N GLN A 125 18.39 11.10 -9.20
CA GLN A 125 18.39 12.53 -8.89
C GLN A 125 17.07 12.98 -8.25
N GLN A 126 15.93 12.47 -8.72
CA GLN A 126 14.64 12.78 -8.11
C GLN A 126 14.45 12.09 -6.74
N LEU A 127 15.06 10.92 -6.54
CA LEU A 127 14.98 10.27 -5.23
C LEU A 127 15.80 11.01 -4.18
N GLU A 128 17.02 11.41 -4.53
CA GLU A 128 17.95 12.12 -3.65
C GLU A 128 17.59 13.61 -3.47
N GLY A 129 16.88 14.18 -4.44
CA GLY A 129 16.44 15.56 -4.44
C GLY A 129 15.50 15.89 -3.28
N THR A 130 15.46 17.18 -2.94
CA THR A 130 14.50 17.81 -2.00
C THR A 130 13.91 19.05 -2.68
N GLY A 131 13.05 19.80 -1.99
CA GLY A 131 12.38 20.98 -2.55
C GLY A 131 11.04 20.67 -3.22
N TYR A 132 10.48 19.48 -2.99
CA TYR A 132 9.17 19.10 -3.51
C TYR A 132 8.02 19.82 -2.81
N GLY A 133 6.97 20.15 -3.57
CA GLY A 133 5.77 20.82 -3.07
C GLY A 133 5.94 22.32 -2.79
N ASP A 134 4.83 22.95 -2.40
CA ASP A 134 4.71 24.42 -2.39
C ASP A 134 4.99 25.07 -1.03
N ASN A 135 5.32 24.29 0.00
CA ASN A 135 5.56 24.82 1.34
C ASN A 135 6.76 24.16 2.03
N ALA A 136 7.28 24.86 3.04
CA ALA A 136 8.48 24.44 3.79
C ALA A 136 8.33 23.08 4.49
N TYR A 137 7.10 22.64 4.79
CA TYR A 137 6.88 21.31 5.35
C TYR A 137 7.18 20.23 4.33
N TRP A 138 6.73 20.37 3.07
CA TRP A 138 7.00 19.38 2.01
C TRP A 138 8.43 19.48 1.47
N GLN A 139 8.95 20.69 1.31
CA GLN A 139 10.24 20.95 0.66
C GLN A 139 11.44 20.31 1.36
N LYS A 140 11.33 19.97 2.65
CA LYS A 140 12.41 19.28 3.39
C LYS A 140 12.48 17.77 3.14
N HIS A 141 11.46 17.18 2.52
CA HIS A 141 11.37 15.74 2.29
C HIS A 141 12.01 15.37 0.96
N SER A 142 12.81 14.31 0.97
CA SER A 142 13.41 13.78 -0.26
C SER A 142 12.43 12.91 -1.04
N GLY A 143 12.71 12.66 -2.32
CA GLY A 143 11.91 11.72 -3.11
C GLY A 143 11.86 10.34 -2.48
N TRP A 144 12.97 9.89 -1.89
CA TRP A 144 13.04 8.69 -1.05
C TRP A 144 11.99 8.68 0.07
N ASP A 145 11.94 9.74 0.87
CA ASP A 145 11.01 9.83 1.99
C ASP A 145 9.56 9.90 1.50
N LEU A 146 9.29 10.59 0.38
CA LEU A 146 7.95 10.65 -0.22
C LEU A 146 7.46 9.28 -0.71
N LEU A 147 8.33 8.47 -1.32
CA LEU A 147 8.00 7.08 -1.70
C LEU A 147 7.74 6.22 -0.46
N LEU A 148 8.63 6.24 0.54
CA LEU A 148 8.43 5.47 1.77
C LEU A 148 7.15 5.88 2.50
N ARG A 149 6.82 7.17 2.53
CA ARG A 149 5.53 7.68 3.04
C ARG A 149 4.36 7.07 2.30
N ALA A 150 4.36 7.10 0.97
CA ALA A 150 3.27 6.52 0.18
C ALA A 150 3.10 5.02 0.48
N PHE A 151 4.20 4.26 0.52
CA PHE A 151 4.14 2.82 0.82
C PHE A 151 3.62 2.54 2.24
N MET A 152 4.11 3.27 3.24
CA MET A 152 3.64 3.15 4.62
C MET A 152 2.19 3.57 4.78
N HIS A 153 1.74 4.58 4.04
CA HIS A 153 0.37 5.08 4.08
C HIS A 153 -0.64 4.02 3.59
N VAL A 154 -0.30 3.28 2.53
CA VAL A 154 -1.08 2.09 2.10
C VAL A 154 -1.22 1.09 3.24
N ALA A 155 -0.10 0.71 3.86
CA ALA A 155 -0.10 -0.29 4.92
C ALA A 155 -0.86 0.18 6.16
N HIS A 156 -0.72 1.46 6.53
CA HIS A 156 -1.40 2.10 7.66
C HIS A 156 -2.93 2.01 7.52
N HIS A 157 -3.48 2.50 6.41
CA HIS A 157 -4.93 2.50 6.20
C HIS A 157 -5.48 1.10 5.98
N ARG A 158 -4.77 0.23 5.25
CA ARG A 158 -5.19 -1.18 5.12
C ARG A 158 -5.22 -1.90 6.47
N ALA A 159 -4.24 -1.67 7.34
CA ALA A 159 -4.23 -2.28 8.67
C ALA A 159 -5.41 -1.81 9.52
N GLU A 160 -5.77 -0.53 9.43
CA GLU A 160 -6.97 -0.01 10.07
C GLU A 160 -8.24 -0.71 9.54
N THR A 161 -8.38 -0.90 8.23
CA THR A 161 -9.56 -1.58 7.66
C THR A 161 -9.65 -3.08 8.00
N LEU A 162 -8.54 -3.76 8.28
CA LEU A 162 -8.57 -5.13 8.82
C LEU A 162 -9.32 -5.18 10.16
N VAL A 163 -9.16 -4.16 11.02
CA VAL A 163 -9.88 -4.06 12.30
C VAL A 163 -11.38 -3.83 12.05
N TYR A 164 -11.73 -3.05 11.02
CA TYR A 164 -13.13 -2.81 10.67
C TYR A 164 -13.84 -4.11 10.27
N LEU A 165 -13.17 -4.99 9.53
CA LEU A 165 -13.70 -6.32 9.20
C LEU A 165 -13.98 -7.12 10.48
N ARG A 166 -13.02 -7.17 11.42
CA ARG A 166 -13.18 -7.88 12.69
C ARG A 166 -14.32 -7.35 13.54
N LEU A 167 -14.52 -6.03 13.58
CA LEU A 167 -15.61 -5.39 14.32
C LEU A 167 -17.00 -5.66 13.71
N ASN A 168 -17.06 -6.18 12.49
CA ASN A 168 -18.28 -6.61 11.82
C ASN A 168 -18.35 -8.14 11.67
N ASP A 169 -17.61 -8.88 12.52
CA ASP A 169 -17.55 -10.35 12.52
C ASP A 169 -17.12 -10.96 11.16
N ILE A 170 -16.36 -10.22 10.36
CA ILE A 170 -15.80 -10.68 9.08
C ILE A 170 -14.35 -11.10 9.28
N GLU A 171 -14.03 -12.34 8.91
CA GLU A 171 -12.65 -12.84 8.87
C GLU A 171 -11.84 -12.10 7.78
N PRO A 172 -10.81 -11.32 8.16
CA PRO A 172 -9.91 -10.68 7.21
C PRO A 172 -9.12 -11.72 6.40
N PRO A 173 -8.65 -11.37 5.19
CA PRO A 173 -7.77 -12.26 4.44
C PRO A 173 -6.43 -12.45 5.19
N PHE A 174 -5.77 -13.58 4.96
CA PHE A 174 -4.43 -13.81 5.48
C PHE A 174 -3.47 -12.73 4.97
N PHE A 175 -2.46 -12.40 5.78
CA PHE A 175 -1.46 -11.42 5.42
C PHE A 175 -0.60 -11.91 4.25
N GLU A 176 -0.44 -11.09 3.23
CA GLU A 176 0.35 -11.40 2.04
C GLU A 176 1.23 -10.20 1.66
N PHE A 177 2.35 -10.50 0.97
CA PHE A 177 3.36 -9.55 0.51
C PHE A 177 3.51 -9.58 -0.99
#